data_AF-A0A1I0WW70-F1
#
_entry.id   AF-A0A1I0WW70-F1
#
_cell.length_a   1.000
_cell.length_b   1.000
_cell.length_c   1.000
_cell.angle_alpha   90.00
_cell.angle_beta   90.00
_cell.angle_gamma   90.00
#
_symmetry.space_group_name_H-M   'P 1'
#
loop_
_entity.id
_entity.type
_entity.pdbx_description
1 polymer ?
#
loop_
_entity_poly.entity_id
_entity_poly.type
_entity_poly.pdbx_seq_one_letter_code
_entity_poly.pdbx_strand_id
1 'polypeptide(L)'
;MDWKENYMIKIKESGIDFSVIGRAMENFVHSMNNYKEKYGIKNIKDINSDFENYIDINSKLLISVNKNSDKYVQLELKDLKKNKHFNVFSHIELVEGIYYIEYLNSDIPNREINTLTEENIDDIFKNLFTLNGLV
;
A
#
# COMPACT_ATOMS: atom_id res chain seq x y z
N MET A 1 33.41 -9.77 4.99
CA MET A 1 32.07 -9.36 4.54
C MET A 1 31.17 -9.36 5.75
N ASP A 2 30.65 -8.20 6.12
CA ASP A 2 29.77 -8.04 7.28
C ASP A 2 28.39 -8.63 6.96
N TRP A 3 27.69 -9.18 7.95
CA TRP A 3 26.36 -9.76 7.76
C TRP A 3 25.34 -8.71 7.29
N LYS A 4 25.54 -7.44 7.65
CA LYS A 4 24.76 -6.31 7.15
C LYS A 4 25.00 -6.06 5.67
N GLU A 5 26.24 -6.19 5.22
CA GLU A 5 26.64 -6.04 3.82
C GLU A 5 26.00 -7.14 2.96
N ASN A 6 26.04 -8.39 3.43
CA ASN A 6 25.37 -9.52 2.79
C ASN A 6 23.84 -9.39 2.78
N TYR A 7 23.25 -8.82 3.84
CA TYR A 7 21.81 -8.58 3.92
C TYR A 7 21.37 -7.47 2.95
N MET A 8 22.12 -6.37 2.88
CA MET A 8 21.87 -5.30 1.91
C MET A 8 22.08 -5.76 0.46
N ILE A 9 23.07 -6.61 0.19
CA ILE A 9 23.26 -7.23 -1.13
C ILE A 9 22.05 -8.10 -1.49
N LYS A 10 21.56 -8.93 -0.56
CA LYS A 10 20.34 -9.73 -0.78
C LYS A 10 19.12 -8.87 -1.06
N ILE A 11 18.91 -7.76 -0.35
CA ILE A 11 17.81 -6.83 -0.64
C ILE A 11 17.98 -6.20 -2.03
N LYS A 12 19.21 -5.77 -2.38
CA LYS A 12 19.52 -5.21 -3.71
C LYS A 12 19.24 -6.20 -4.85
N GLU A 13 19.41 -7.49 -4.61
CA GLU A 13 19.20 -8.56 -5.59
C GLU A 13 17.76 -9.09 -5.63
N SER A 14 17.01 -9.00 -4.53
CA SER A 14 15.70 -9.70 -4.38
C SER A 14 14.48 -8.87 -4.76
N GLY A 15 14.63 -7.56 -4.99
CA GLY A 15 13.48 -6.72 -5.32
C GLY A 15 12.60 -6.37 -4.11
N ILE A 16 11.40 -5.87 -4.39
CA ILE A 16 10.34 -5.59 -3.42
C ILE A 16 9.83 -6.92 -2.87
N ASP A 17 9.88 -7.08 -1.55
CA ASP A 17 9.27 -8.23 -0.89
C ASP A 17 7.74 -8.09 -0.88
N PHE A 18 7.09 -8.67 -1.89
CA PHE A 18 5.62 -8.67 -2.00
C PHE A 18 4.92 -9.38 -0.84
N SER A 19 5.61 -10.24 -0.08
CA SER A 19 5.02 -10.86 1.11
C SER A 19 4.79 -9.85 2.24
N VAL A 20 5.64 -8.81 2.34
CA VAL A 20 5.43 -7.68 3.27
C VAL A 20 4.18 -6.91 2.88
N ILE A 21 3.98 -6.68 1.58
CA ILE A 21 2.79 -5.99 1.07
C ILE A 21 1.53 -6.82 1.36
N GLY A 22 1.55 -8.12 1.10
CA GLY A 22 0.42 -9.01 1.37
C GLY A 22 0.04 -9.08 2.86
N ARG A 23 1.03 -9.18 3.76
CA ARG A 23 0.78 -9.14 5.21
C ARG A 23 0.23 -7.79 5.68
N ALA A 24 0.76 -6.68 5.15
CA ALA A 24 0.21 -5.36 5.44
C ALA A 24 -1.23 -5.21 4.91
N MET A 25 -1.55 -5.74 3.72
CA MET A 25 -2.92 -5.78 3.23
C MET A 25 -3.84 -6.54 4.18
N GLU A 26 -3.40 -7.70 4.67
CA GLU A 26 -4.13 -8.49 5.66
C GLU A 26 -4.38 -7.71 6.96
N ASN A 27 -3.34 -7.08 7.51
CA ASN A 27 -3.43 -6.24 8.71
C ASN A 27 -4.35 -5.03 8.52
N PHE A 28 -4.26 -4.37 7.37
CA PHE A 28 -5.10 -3.24 7.01
C PHE A 28 -6.57 -3.65 6.90
N VAL A 29 -6.87 -4.75 6.21
CA VAL A 29 -8.22 -5.32 6.10
C VAL A 29 -8.77 -5.70 7.47
N HIS A 30 -7.96 -6.36 8.30
CA HIS A 30 -8.34 -6.74 9.65
C HIS A 30 -8.65 -5.51 10.50
N SER A 31 -7.78 -4.49 10.47
CA SER A 31 -7.95 -3.24 11.20
C SER A 31 -9.20 -2.48 10.74
N MET A 32 -9.39 -2.31 9.43
CA MET A 32 -10.57 -1.65 8.88
C MET A 32 -11.85 -2.40 9.24
N ASN A 33 -11.81 -3.73 9.28
CA ASN A 33 -12.95 -4.54 9.70
C ASN A 33 -13.29 -4.36 11.20
N ASN A 34 -12.29 -4.17 12.06
CA ASN A 34 -12.49 -3.92 13.49
C ASN A 34 -12.93 -2.48 13.80
N TYR A 35 -12.56 -1.51 12.97
CA TYR A 35 -12.85 -0.09 13.17
C TYR A 35 -13.87 0.49 12.19
N LYS A 36 -14.73 -0.34 11.57
CA LYS A 36 -15.74 0.08 10.56
C LYS A 36 -16.58 1.29 10.99
N GLU A 37 -16.95 1.35 12.26
CA GLU A 37 -17.75 2.46 12.81
C GLU A 37 -16.98 3.78 12.90
N LYS A 38 -15.66 3.73 13.19
CA LYS A 38 -14.79 4.90 13.34
C LYS A 38 -14.59 5.65 12.02
N TYR A 39 -14.52 4.91 10.91
CA TYR A 39 -14.37 5.49 9.57
C TYR A 39 -15.72 5.84 8.91
N GLY A 40 -16.82 5.82 9.68
CA GLY A 40 -18.15 6.20 9.18
C GLY A 40 -18.72 5.25 8.12
N ILE A 41 -18.10 4.08 7.92
CA ILE A 41 -18.50 3.16 6.85
C ILE A 41 -19.63 2.25 7.35
N LYS A 42 -20.84 2.80 7.41
CA LYS A 42 -22.05 2.03 7.71
C LYS A 42 -22.36 1.06 6.55
N ASN A 43 -22.75 -0.17 6.89
CA ASN A 43 -23.07 -1.27 5.96
C ASN A 43 -21.89 -1.87 5.18
N ILE A 44 -20.76 -2.22 5.81
CA ILE A 44 -19.78 -3.14 5.20
C ILE A 44 -20.07 -4.56 5.68
N LYS A 45 -20.62 -5.40 4.80
CA LYS A 45 -20.66 -6.84 5.06
C LYS A 45 -19.25 -7.42 4.95
N ASP A 46 -18.51 -7.13 3.88
CA ASP A 46 -17.20 -7.75 3.63
C ASP A 46 -16.17 -6.75 3.07
N ILE A 47 -15.04 -6.57 3.74
CA ILE A 47 -13.80 -6.09 3.12
C ILE A 47 -13.06 -7.35 2.69
N ASN A 48 -12.86 -7.52 1.39
CA ASN A 48 -12.22 -8.68 0.80
C ASN A 48 -10.88 -8.28 0.21
N SER A 49 -9.96 -9.23 0.13
CA SER A 49 -8.64 -9.03 -0.44
C SER A 49 -8.17 -10.37 -0.99
N ASP A 50 -7.49 -10.36 -2.13
CA ASP A 50 -6.74 -11.52 -2.60
C ASP A 50 -5.31 -11.54 -2.04
N PHE A 51 -4.96 -10.54 -1.23
CA PHE A 51 -3.67 -10.31 -0.55
C PHE A 51 -2.48 -10.17 -1.50
N GLU A 52 -2.72 -10.17 -2.80
CA GLU A 52 -1.68 -10.09 -3.81
C GLU A 52 -1.86 -8.90 -4.74
N ASN A 53 -3.10 -8.57 -5.09
CA ASN A 53 -3.40 -7.65 -6.18
C ASN A 53 -4.44 -6.59 -5.79
N TYR A 54 -5.33 -6.85 -4.84
CA TYR A 54 -6.30 -5.83 -4.44
C TYR A 54 -6.90 -5.99 -3.04
N ILE A 55 -7.42 -4.86 -2.54
CA ILE A 55 -8.35 -4.79 -1.41
C ILE A 55 -9.67 -4.20 -1.93
N ASP A 56 -10.75 -4.98 -1.88
CA ASP A 56 -12.12 -4.56 -2.17
C ASP A 56 -12.82 -4.17 -0.86
N ILE A 57 -13.28 -2.92 -0.81
CA ILE A 57 -14.05 -2.39 0.30
C ILE A 57 -15.49 -2.23 -0.17
N ASN A 58 -16.33 -3.19 0.23
CA ASN A 58 -17.78 -3.16 0.09
C ASN A 58 -18.26 -2.99 -1.37
N SER A 59 -17.48 -3.49 -2.34
CA SER A 59 -17.71 -3.35 -3.78
C SER A 59 -17.96 -1.91 -4.23
N LYS A 60 -17.39 -0.96 -3.49
CA LYS A 60 -17.48 0.48 -3.73
C LYS A 60 -16.12 1.07 -4.01
N LEU A 61 -15.14 0.70 -3.18
CA LEU A 61 -13.77 1.17 -3.30
C LEU A 61 -12.86 -0.02 -3.52
N LEU A 62 -11.87 0.15 -4.39
CA LEU A 62 -10.86 -0.85 -4.68
C LEU A 62 -9.48 -0.21 -4.54
N ILE A 63 -8.62 -0.78 -3.70
CA ILE A 63 -7.18 -0.52 -3.76
C ILE A 63 -6.58 -1.57 -4.67
N SER A 64 -6.05 -1.16 -5.82
CA SER A 64 -5.27 -2.02 -6.71
C SER A 64 -3.79 -1.94 -6.37
N VAL A 65 -3.12 -3.09 -6.34
CA VAL A 65 -1.67 -3.25 -6.18
C VAL A 65 -1.10 -3.62 -7.54
N ASN A 66 -0.60 -2.62 -8.26
CA ASN A 66 -0.04 -2.80 -9.59
C ASN A 66 1.47 -3.07 -9.48
N LYS A 67 1.84 -4.35 -9.58
CA LYS A 67 3.24 -4.81 -9.58
C LYS A 67 3.83 -4.62 -10.99
N ASN A 68 4.46 -3.47 -11.22
CA ASN A 68 4.99 -3.12 -12.54
C ASN A 68 6.34 -3.80 -12.81
N SER A 69 7.15 -4.02 -11.77
CA SER A 69 8.37 -4.83 -11.79
C SER A 69 8.73 -5.28 -10.38
N ASP A 70 9.77 -6.10 -10.25
CA ASP A 70 10.33 -6.47 -8.94
C ASP A 70 10.92 -5.27 -8.18
N LYS A 71 10.99 -4.08 -8.77
CA LYS A 71 11.51 -2.86 -8.12
C LYS A 71 10.48 -1.75 -8.03
N TYR A 72 9.28 -1.96 -8.56
CA TYR A 72 8.26 -0.93 -8.64
C TYR A 72 6.87 -1.49 -8.43
N VAL A 73 6.20 -0.98 -7.40
CA VAL A 73 4.77 -1.20 -7.16
C VAL A 73 4.05 0.13 -7.06
N GLN A 74 2.85 0.18 -7.64
CA GLN A 74 1.96 1.31 -7.52
C GLN A 74 0.67 0.88 -6.83
N LEU A 75 0.24 1.67 -5.84
CA LEU A 75 -1.03 1.48 -5.16
C LEU A 75 -2.01 2.55 -5.62
N GLU A 76 -3.20 2.10 -5.98
CA GLU A 76 -4.19 2.95 -6.63
C GLU A 76 -5.59 2.74 -6.03
N LEU A 77 -6.24 3.83 -5.64
CA LEU A 77 -7.61 3.79 -5.13
C LEU A 77 -8.63 4.15 -6.21
N LYS A 78 -9.69 3.34 -6.33
CA LYS A 78 -10.77 3.50 -7.33
C LYS A 78 -12.15 3.50 -6.68
N ASP A 79 -13.06 4.32 -7.18
CA ASP A 79 -14.50 4.24 -6.94
C ASP A 79 -15.14 3.36 -8.01
N LEU A 80 -15.49 2.12 -7.65
CA LEU A 80 -16.10 1.13 -8.52
C LEU A 80 -17.52 1.53 -8.97
N LYS A 81 -18.24 2.30 -8.17
CA LYS A 81 -19.61 2.74 -8.53
C LYS A 81 -19.60 3.79 -9.63
N LYS A 82 -18.61 4.69 -9.59
CA LYS A 82 -18.44 5.75 -10.58
C LYS A 82 -17.47 5.37 -11.69
N ASN A 83 -16.85 4.19 -11.59
CA ASN A 83 -15.74 3.76 -12.44
C ASN A 83 -14.67 4.84 -12.58
N LYS A 84 -14.32 5.48 -11.46
CA LYS A 84 -13.43 6.64 -11.42
C LYS A 84 -12.23 6.36 -10.52
N HIS A 85 -11.06 6.83 -10.97
CA HIS A 85 -9.82 6.83 -10.21
C HIS A 85 -9.77 8.05 -9.28
N PHE A 86 -9.27 7.85 -8.08
CA PHE A 86 -8.97 8.96 -7.19
C PHE A 86 -7.67 9.66 -7.60
N ASN A 87 -7.48 10.91 -7.16
CA ASN A 87 -6.42 11.76 -7.71
C ASN A 87 -5.03 11.41 -7.17
N VAL A 88 -4.96 10.85 -5.95
CA VAL A 88 -3.70 10.51 -5.28
C VAL A 88 -3.44 9.01 -5.36
N PHE A 89 -2.21 8.67 -5.77
CA PHE A 89 -1.68 7.31 -5.88
C PHE A 89 -0.39 7.19 -5.08
N SER A 90 -0.01 5.97 -4.69
CA SER A 90 1.29 5.74 -4.07
C SER A 90 2.21 4.98 -5.01
N HIS A 91 3.45 5.43 -5.11
CA HIS A 91 4.57 4.79 -5.79
C HIS A 91 5.54 4.30 -4.72
N ILE A 92 5.90 3.02 -4.78
CA ILE A 92 7.00 2.44 -4.00
C ILE A 92 8.06 1.90 -4.96
N GLU A 93 9.27 2.43 -4.87
CA GLU A 93 10.42 2.07 -5.73
C GLU A 93 11.60 1.59 -4.90
N LEU A 94 12.27 0.52 -5.35
CA LEU A 94 13.53 0.04 -4.75
C LEU A 94 14.74 0.47 -5.59
N VAL A 95 15.52 1.42 -5.07
CA VAL A 95 16.73 1.94 -5.70
C VAL A 95 17.92 1.71 -4.77
N GLU A 96 18.90 0.94 -5.22
CA GLU A 96 20.13 0.62 -4.47
C GLU A 96 19.89 0.12 -3.02
N GLY A 97 18.83 -0.66 -2.81
CA GLY A 97 18.51 -1.22 -1.49
C GLY A 97 17.75 -0.27 -0.56
N ILE A 98 17.38 0.92 -1.05
CA ILE A 98 16.56 1.91 -0.36
C ILE A 98 15.20 1.96 -1.04
N TYR A 99 14.14 1.98 -0.23
CA TYR A 99 12.76 2.14 -0.71
C TYR A 99 12.37 3.61 -0.70
N TYR A 100 11.90 4.09 -1.84
CA TYR A 100 11.35 5.43 -2.04
C TYR A 100 9.84 5.31 -2.11
N ILE A 101 9.14 6.08 -1.28
CA ILE A 101 7.68 6.12 -1.21
C ILE A 101 7.23 7.53 -1.59
N GLU A 102 6.46 7.63 -2.66
CA GLU A 102 5.93 8.87 -3.18
C GLU A 102 4.40 8.82 -3.25
N TYR A 103 3.75 9.95 -2.94
CA TYR A 103 2.31 10.12 -3.11
C TYR A 103 2.07 11.13 -4.24
N LEU A 104 1.79 10.61 -5.43
CA LEU A 104 1.60 11.42 -6.62
C LEU A 104 0.35 12.31 -6.47
N ASN A 105 0.44 13.56 -6.94
CA ASN A 105 -0.60 14.59 -6.84
C ASN A 105 -0.99 14.96 -5.40
N SER A 106 -0.06 14.87 -4.46
CA SER A 106 -0.24 15.31 -3.07
C SER A 106 0.92 16.20 -2.61
N ASP A 107 0.69 16.97 -1.54
CA ASP A 107 1.74 17.79 -0.90
C ASP A 107 2.58 16.98 0.11
N ILE A 108 2.34 15.67 0.25
CA ILE A 108 3.15 14.83 1.14
C ILE A 108 4.56 14.68 0.52
N PRO A 109 5.61 15.01 1.28
CA PRO A 109 6.98 14.84 0.80
C PRO A 109 7.31 13.36 0.61
N ASN A 110 8.11 13.08 -0.41
CA ASN A 110 8.64 11.75 -0.68
C ASN A 110 9.43 11.24 0.53
N ARG A 111 9.26 9.96 0.85
CA ARG A 111 9.87 9.33 2.02
C ARG A 111 10.85 8.26 1.57
N GLU A 112 12.03 8.27 2.18
CA GLU A 112 13.07 7.25 1.98
C GLU A 112 13.14 6.37 3.22
N ILE A 113 13.14 5.04 3.02
CA ILE A 113 13.32 4.07 4.10
C ILE A 113 14.29 2.96 3.68
N ASN A 114 15.14 2.53 4.60
CA ASN A 114 16.12 1.47 4.33
C ASN A 114 15.49 0.06 4.28
N THR A 115 14.30 -0.11 4.84
CA THR A 115 13.61 -1.40 4.90
C THR A 115 12.11 -1.19 4.72
N LEU A 116 11.49 -2.00 3.86
CA LEU A 116 10.04 -2.07 3.72
C LEU A 116 9.46 -2.92 4.85
N THR A 117 8.56 -2.37 5.66
CA THR A 117 7.92 -3.05 6.78
C THR A 117 6.40 -2.96 6.70
N GLU A 118 5.69 -3.85 7.39
CA GLU A 118 4.23 -3.84 7.46
C GLU A 118 3.69 -2.49 7.98
N GLU A 119 4.35 -1.90 8.99
CA GLU A 119 3.95 -0.60 9.55
C GLU A 119 4.03 0.53 8.51
N ASN A 120 5.10 0.57 7.71
CA ASN A 120 5.23 1.59 6.68
C ASN A 120 4.21 1.41 5.56
N ILE A 121 3.92 0.16 5.16
CA ILE A 121 2.89 -0.12 4.15
C ILE A 121 1.48 0.21 4.66
N ASP A 122 1.17 -0.13 5.92
CA ASP A 122 -0.11 0.20 6.55
C ASP A 122 -0.37 1.71 6.55
N ASP A 123 0.66 2.51 6.84
CA ASP A 123 0.57 3.97 6.76
C ASP A 123 0.34 4.47 5.34
N ILE A 124 0.90 3.81 4.33
CA ILE A 124 0.61 4.13 2.92
C ILE A 124 -0.85 3.87 2.58
N PHE A 125 -1.40 2.72 2.98
CA PHE A 125 -2.81 2.45 2.78
C PHE A 125 -3.69 3.50 3.47
N LYS A 126 -3.41 3.86 4.72
CA LYS A 126 -4.17 4.91 5.43
C LYS A 126 -4.08 6.26 4.73
N ASN A 127 -2.87 6.69 4.34
CA ASN A 127 -2.67 7.97 3.68
C ASN A 127 -3.42 8.04 2.34
N LEU A 128 -3.52 6.94 1.58
CA LEU A 128 -4.31 6.90 0.36
C LEU A 128 -5.79 7.22 0.59
N PHE A 129 -6.38 6.86 1.74
CA PHE A 129 -7.75 7.25 2.07
C PHE A 129 -7.84 8.72 2.47
N THR A 130 -6.97 9.15 3.39
CA THR A 130 -7.00 10.51 3.93
C THR A 130 -6.74 11.54 2.83
N LEU A 131 -5.74 11.33 1.98
CA LEU A 131 -5.37 12.25 0.90
C LEU A 131 -6.43 12.34 -0.20
N ASN A 132 -7.25 11.30 -0.36
CA ASN A 132 -8.38 11.29 -1.29
C ASN A 132 -9.70 11.72 -0.63
N GLY A 133 -9.65 12.25 0.60
CA GLY A 133 -10.80 12.85 1.30
C GLY A 133 -11.84 11.83 1.76
N LEU A 134 -11.44 10.59 2.02
CA LEU A 134 -12.33 9.50 2.42
C LEU A 134 -12.34 9.23 3.93
N VAL A 135 -11.40 9.84 4.67
CA VAL A 135 -11.23 9.75 6.14
C VAL A 135 -10.80 11.09 6.68
#